data_AF-A0A1E5CEE9-F1
#
_entry.id   AF-A0A1E5CEE9-F1
#
_cell.length_a   1.000
_cell.length_b   1.000
_cell.length_c   1.000
_cell.angle_alpha   90.00
_cell.angle_beta   90.00
_cell.angle_gamma   90.00
#
_symmetry.space_group_name_H-M   'P 1'
#
loop_
_entity.id
_entity.type
_entity.pdbx_description
1 polymer ?
#
loop_
_entity_poly.entity_id
_entity_poly.type
_entity_poly.pdbx_seq_one_letter_code
_entity_poly.pdbx_strand_id
1 'polypeptide(L)'
;MSLSKLAAKSTFIALLAFGLNACSGHDPVPESECGKVVSHAQKVLGAMAPSAGELMGQCKSASDSERGCVLAATKKGQLAQCL
;
A
#
# COMPACT_ATOMS: atom_id res chain seq x y z
N MET A 1 21.75 17.87 36.98
CA MET A 1 22.51 18.97 36.34
C MET A 1 21.61 19.62 35.30
N SER A 2 21.18 20.86 35.56
CA SER A 2 20.52 21.70 34.56
C SER A 2 21.54 22.14 33.52
N LEU A 3 21.21 22.01 32.24
CA LEU A 3 21.79 22.81 31.17
C LEU A 3 20.66 23.43 30.37
N SER A 4 20.20 24.58 30.85
CA SER A 4 19.27 25.45 30.16
C SER A 4 20.02 26.26 29.09
N LYS A 5 19.30 26.59 28.00
CA LYS A 5 19.62 27.58 26.95
C LYS A 5 20.51 27.08 25.80
N LEU A 6 19.87 26.52 24.77
CA LEU A 6 20.17 26.94 23.39
C LEU A 6 18.87 27.46 22.76
N ALA A 7 18.94 28.70 22.33
CA ALA A 7 17.83 29.49 21.82
C ALA A 7 17.41 29.04 20.41
N ALA A 8 16.09 29.11 20.18
CA ALA A 8 15.47 29.62 18.98
C ALA A 8 16.22 29.40 17.64
N LYS A 9 15.90 28.30 16.96
CA LYS A 9 15.78 28.31 15.49
C LYS A 9 14.87 27.17 15.05
N SER A 10 13.81 27.59 14.36
CA SER A 10 12.95 26.83 13.45
C SER A 10 13.54 25.50 13.00
N THR A 11 12.82 24.40 13.23
CA THR A 11 12.34 23.47 12.19
C THR A 11 11.36 22.51 12.86
N PHE A 12 10.08 22.88 12.85
CA PHE A 12 9.00 21.89 12.79
C PHE A 12 9.28 21.04 11.55
N ILE A 13 9.60 19.76 11.70
CA ILE A 13 9.41 18.63 10.77
C ILE A 13 10.28 17.48 11.33
N ALA A 14 9.74 16.78 12.33
CA ALA A 14 10.19 15.43 12.70
C ALA A 14 8.97 14.48 12.71
N LEU A 15 8.06 14.70 11.76
CA LEU A 15 6.76 14.01 11.62
C LEU A 15 6.60 13.31 10.26
N LEU A 16 7.67 13.16 9.48
CA LEU A 16 7.67 12.51 8.16
C LEU A 16 8.42 11.17 8.15
N ALA A 17 8.50 10.49 9.30
CA ALA A 17 8.96 9.10 9.39
C ALA A 17 7.80 8.11 9.62
N PHE A 18 6.57 8.49 9.29
CA PHE A 18 5.54 7.50 8.96
C PHE A 18 5.85 6.93 7.57
N GLY A 19 6.96 6.20 7.47
CA GLY A 19 7.06 5.15 6.48
C GLY A 19 5.84 4.27 6.70
N LEU A 20 4.92 4.33 5.73
CA LEU A 20 3.70 3.57 5.72
C LEU A 20 4.07 2.10 5.97
N ASN A 21 3.79 1.62 7.19
CA ASN A 21 3.71 0.20 7.50
C ASN A 21 2.47 -0.41 6.81
N ALA A 22 2.22 -0.05 5.55
CA ALA A 22 1.09 -0.55 4.77
C ALA A 22 1.45 -1.88 4.11
N CYS A 23 2.13 -2.79 4.83
CA CYS A 23 2.28 -4.18 4.40
C CYS A 23 2.68 -5.19 5.51
N SER A 24 2.80 -4.81 6.79
CA SER A 24 3.38 -5.69 7.81
C SER A 24 2.39 -6.70 8.44
N GLY A 25 1.30 -7.06 7.76
CA GLY A 25 0.24 -7.90 8.35
C GLY A 25 -0.68 -8.64 7.39
N HIS A 26 -0.22 -9.01 6.20
CA HIS A 26 -1.03 -9.81 5.26
C HIS A 26 -0.26 -11.01 4.71
N ASP A 27 -1.00 -12.05 4.41
CA ASP A 27 -0.44 -13.29 3.89
C ASP A 27 0.05 -13.08 2.44
N PRO A 28 1.22 -13.63 2.08
CA PRO A 28 1.67 -13.66 0.70
C PRO A 28 0.71 -14.49 -0.16
N VAL A 29 0.47 -14.03 -1.38
CA VAL A 29 -0.51 -14.63 -2.30
C VAL A 29 0.22 -15.04 -3.58
N PRO A 30 0.17 -16.31 -4.00
CA PRO A 30 0.84 -16.76 -5.21
C PRO A 30 0.20 -16.19 -6.49
N GLU A 31 0.97 -16.13 -7.58
CA GLU A 31 0.49 -15.67 -8.89
C GLU A 31 -0.75 -16.44 -9.38
N SER A 32 -0.87 -17.73 -9.03
CA SER A 32 -2.04 -18.56 -9.39
C SER A 32 -3.37 -18.00 -8.87
N GLU A 33 -3.34 -17.15 -7.84
CA GLU A 33 -4.53 -16.47 -7.31
C GLU A 33 -4.81 -15.10 -7.96
N CYS A 34 -4.10 -14.72 -9.02
CA CYS A 34 -4.29 -13.42 -9.66
C CYS A 34 -5.72 -13.14 -10.12
N GLY A 35 -6.50 -14.15 -10.50
CA GLY A 35 -7.92 -13.98 -10.80
C GLY A 35 -8.73 -13.40 -9.63
N LYS A 36 -8.41 -13.83 -8.40
CA LYS A 36 -9.03 -13.35 -7.16
C LYS A 36 -8.54 -11.93 -6.82
N VAL A 37 -7.25 -11.67 -6.98
CA VAL A 37 -6.63 -10.35 -6.76
C VAL A 37 -7.25 -9.30 -7.69
N VAL A 38 -7.36 -9.59 -8.99
CA VAL A 38 -7.96 -8.70 -9.99
C VAL A 38 -9.44 -8.45 -9.67
N SER A 39 -10.20 -9.50 -9.36
CA SER A 39 -11.62 -9.38 -9.01
C SER A 39 -11.82 -8.52 -7.77
N HIS A 40 -10.94 -8.63 -6.78
CA HIS A 40 -10.97 -7.82 -5.57
C HIS A 40 -10.63 -6.36 -5.86
N ALA A 41 -9.55 -6.10 -6.60
CA ALA A 41 -9.14 -4.74 -6.99
C ALA A 41 -10.26 -4.02 -7.77
N GLN A 42 -10.91 -4.71 -8.71
CA GLN A 42 -12.05 -4.16 -9.45
C GLN A 42 -13.22 -3.79 -8.53
N LYS A 43 -13.53 -4.62 -7.53
CA LYS A 43 -14.58 -4.32 -6.54
C LYS A 43 -14.24 -3.09 -5.70
N VAL A 44 -12.99 -2.96 -5.25
CA VAL A 44 -12.53 -1.83 -4.43
C VAL A 44 -12.53 -0.53 -5.24
N LEU A 45 -12.04 -0.56 -6.48
CA LEU A 45 -11.90 0.62 -7.35
C LEU A 45 -13.23 1.03 -8.00
N GLY A 46 -14.13 0.09 -8.29
CA GLY A 46 -15.39 0.32 -8.98
C GLY A 46 -15.17 0.92 -10.38
N ALA A 47 -15.85 2.02 -10.68
CA ALA A 47 -15.71 2.73 -11.97
C ALA A 47 -14.30 3.29 -12.25
N MET A 48 -13.41 3.32 -11.25
CA MET A 48 -12.01 3.75 -11.43
C MET A 48 -11.07 2.57 -11.70
N ALA A 49 -11.59 1.34 -11.78
CA ALA A 49 -10.76 0.18 -12.08
C ALA A 49 -10.27 0.24 -13.53
N PRO A 50 -8.98 0.00 -13.79
CA PRO A 50 -8.51 -0.26 -15.15
C PRO A 50 -9.09 -1.59 -15.65
N SER A 51 -8.80 -1.92 -16.91
CA SER A 51 -9.29 -3.16 -17.51
C SER A 51 -8.79 -4.39 -16.74
N ALA A 52 -9.57 -5.48 -16.78
CA ALA A 52 -9.17 -6.75 -16.15
C ALA A 52 -7.82 -7.26 -16.68
N GLY A 53 -7.54 -7.07 -17.97
CA GLY A 53 -6.28 -7.48 -18.59
C GLY A 53 -5.08 -6.70 -18.06
N GLU A 54 -5.25 -5.39 -17.85
CA GLU A 54 -4.19 -4.55 -17.28
C GLU A 54 -3.92 -4.90 -15.82
N LEU A 55 -4.97 -5.07 -15.01
CA LEU A 55 -4.84 -5.54 -13.63
C LEU A 55 -4.22 -6.94 -13.55
N MET A 56 -4.51 -7.82 -14.50
CA MET A 56 -3.89 -9.14 -14.57
C MET A 56 -2.39 -9.04 -14.87
N GLY A 57 -1.99 -8.16 -15.79
CA GLY A 57 -0.58 -7.91 -16.09
C GLY A 57 0.19 -7.38 -14.88
N GLN A 58 -0.41 -6.41 -14.16
CA GLN A 58 0.15 -5.88 -12.91
C GLN A 58 0.23 -6.98 -11.84
N CYS A 59 -0.83 -7.78 -11.67
CA CYS A 59 -0.85 -8.85 -10.69
C CYS A 59 0.24 -9.90 -10.91
N LYS A 60 0.48 -10.30 -12.16
CA LYS A 60 1.52 -11.30 -12.49
C LYS A 60 2.94 -10.76 -12.30
N SER A 61 3.12 -9.47 -12.54
CA SER A 61 4.43 -8.81 -12.38
C SER A 61 4.76 -8.50 -10.92
N ALA A 62 3.75 -8.45 -10.05
CA ALA A 62 3.91 -8.18 -8.63
C ALA A 62 4.58 -9.36 -7.89
N SER A 63 5.06 -9.08 -6.69
CA SER A 63 5.49 -10.08 -5.71
C SER A 63 4.30 -10.71 -4.99
N ASP A 64 4.53 -11.85 -4.32
CA ASP A 64 3.48 -12.50 -3.52
C ASP A 64 2.98 -11.57 -2.39
N SER A 65 3.87 -10.75 -1.83
CA SER A 65 3.53 -9.79 -0.78
C SER A 65 2.63 -8.66 -1.27
N GLU A 66 2.92 -8.09 -2.44
CA GLU A 66 2.09 -7.03 -3.05
C GLU A 66 0.70 -7.56 -3.40
N ARG A 67 0.60 -8.78 -3.93
CA ARG A 67 -0.69 -9.46 -4.14
C ARG A 67 -1.47 -9.62 -2.82
N GLY A 68 -0.77 -9.97 -1.74
CA GLY A 68 -1.31 -10.01 -0.38
C GLY A 68 -1.84 -8.65 0.09
N CYS A 69 -1.09 -7.57 -0.16
CA CYS A 69 -1.51 -6.20 0.13
C CYS A 69 -2.81 -5.83 -0.58
N VAL A 70 -2.91 -6.13 -1.88
CA VAL A 70 -4.10 -5.85 -2.66
C VAL A 70 -5.33 -6.53 -2.07
N LEU A 71 -5.22 -7.80 -1.65
CA LEU A 71 -6.34 -8.52 -1.02
C LEU A 71 -6.70 -7.99 0.37
N ALA A 72 -5.72 -7.48 1.13
CA ALA A 72 -5.97 -6.85 2.43
C ALA A 72 -6.60 -5.45 2.31
N ALA A 73 -6.38 -4.76 1.19
CA ALA A 73 -6.91 -3.41 0.97
C ALA A 73 -8.43 -3.44 0.80
N THR A 74 -9.15 -2.64 1.60
CA THR A 74 -10.62 -2.54 1.53
C THR A 74 -11.11 -1.19 0.97
N LYS A 75 -10.19 -0.24 0.80
CA LYS A 75 -10.46 1.13 0.34
C LYS A 75 -9.51 1.49 -0.80
N LYS A 76 -9.98 2.34 -1.72
CA LYS A 76 -9.20 2.80 -2.89
C LYS A 76 -7.84 3.38 -2.51
N GLY A 77 -7.80 4.22 -1.46
CA GLY A 77 -6.57 4.81 -0.97
C GLY A 77 -5.56 3.80 -0.41
N GLN A 78 -6.04 2.70 0.21
CA GLN A 78 -5.17 1.63 0.68
C GLN A 78 -4.60 0.83 -0.49
N LEU A 79 -5.44 0.54 -1.48
CA LEU A 79 -5.03 -0.19 -2.67
C LEU A 79 -3.95 0.56 -3.46
N ALA A 80 -4.04 1.90 -3.50
CA ALA A 80 -3.01 2.75 -4.11
C ALA A 80 -1.66 2.75 -3.36
N GLN A 81 -1.56 2.14 -2.17
CA GLN A 81 -0.28 1.94 -1.46
C GLN A 81 0.34 0.57 -1.74
N CYS A 82 -0.38 -0.33 -2.43
CA CYS A 82 0.07 -1.68 -2.76
C CYS A 82 0.67 -1.80 -4.17
N LEU A 83 0.55 -0.75 -4.98
CA LEU A 83 0.90 -0.69 -6.40
C LEU A 83 2.05 0.28 -6.62
#